data_AF-S4PVF6-F1
#
_entry.id   AF-S4PVF6-F1
#
_cell.length_a   1.000
_cell.length_b   1.000
_cell.length_c   1.000
_cell.angle_alpha   90.00
_cell.angle_beta   90.00
_cell.angle_gamma   90.00
#
_symmetry.space_group_name_H-M   'P 1'
#
loop_
_entity.id
_entity.type
_entity.pdbx_description
1 polymer ?
#
loop_
_entity_poly.entity_id
_entity_poly.type
_entity_poly.pdbx_seq_one_letter_code
_entity_poly.pdbx_strand_id
1 'polypeptide(L)'
;MSVPMVKRCCCGASLHTGTLIIGYIYTVWSLLELLGYTLLVTLAPLGRNGTISGHKCSLYITAAVVSGVTLLCSILLIVAAHKKLAFLTLPWTIMTGILTALVFTICLTGISLILQDTGEMLEVETIVIVVHLTRACISVYCIVVVHSRH
;
A
#
# COMPACT_ATOMS: atom_id res chain seq x y z
N MET A 1 -13.39 -13.30 16.67
CA MET A 1 -14.40 -12.64 15.81
C MET A 1 -14.27 -13.25 14.42
N SER A 2 -15.34 -13.82 13.88
CA SER A 2 -15.33 -14.49 12.57
C SER A 2 -15.23 -13.44 11.47
N VAL A 3 -14.16 -13.47 10.67
CA VAL A 3 -13.96 -12.55 9.53
C VAL A 3 -14.97 -12.91 8.43
N PRO A 4 -15.65 -11.93 7.79
CA PRO A 4 -16.62 -12.21 6.74
C PRO A 4 -15.95 -12.94 5.56
N MET A 5 -16.43 -14.16 5.25
CA MET A 5 -15.97 -14.93 4.10
C MET A 5 -16.77 -14.60 2.84
N VAL A 6 -16.06 -14.22 1.78
CA VAL A 6 -16.64 -13.91 0.47
C VAL A 6 -16.60 -15.15 -0.43
N LYS A 7 -17.76 -15.62 -0.92
CA LYS A 7 -17.85 -16.82 -1.76
C LYS A 7 -17.54 -16.61 -3.25
N ARG A 8 -17.62 -15.37 -3.75
CA ARG A 8 -17.36 -14.99 -5.16
C ARG A 8 -16.74 -13.60 -5.22
N CYS A 9 -15.72 -13.41 -6.08
CA CYS A 9 -15.12 -12.08 -6.28
C CYS A 9 -16.06 -11.18 -7.10
N CYS A 10 -15.76 -9.87 -7.17
CA CYS A 10 -16.46 -8.96 -8.10
C CYS A 10 -16.46 -9.54 -9.53
N CYS A 11 -17.59 -9.43 -10.23
CA CYS A 11 -17.83 -9.95 -11.59
C CYS A 11 -17.98 -11.49 -11.73
N GLY A 12 -18.23 -12.23 -10.65
CA GLY A 12 -18.52 -13.68 -10.74
C GLY A 12 -17.30 -14.56 -11.02
N ALA A 13 -16.10 -13.99 -10.98
CA ALA A 13 -14.85 -14.72 -11.12
C ALA A 13 -14.55 -15.57 -9.88
N SER A 14 -13.84 -16.69 -10.09
CA SER A 14 -13.37 -17.54 -9.00
C SER A 14 -12.45 -16.75 -8.05
N LEU A 15 -12.51 -17.04 -6.75
CA LEU A 15 -11.70 -16.36 -5.74
C LEU A 15 -10.19 -16.44 -6.07
N HIS A 16 -9.78 -17.55 -6.70
CA HIS A 16 -8.42 -17.78 -7.17
C HIS A 16 -7.99 -16.77 -8.25
N THR A 17 -8.84 -16.51 -9.24
CA THR A 17 -8.60 -15.49 -10.27
C THR A 17 -8.52 -14.09 -9.64
N GLY A 18 -9.37 -13.81 -8.66
CA GLY A 18 -9.32 -12.56 -7.89
C GLY A 18 -8.00 -12.35 -7.16
N THR A 19 -7.52 -13.35 -6.43
CA THR A 19 -6.21 -13.27 -5.75
C THR A 19 -5.04 -13.06 -6.71
N LEU A 20 -5.07 -13.68 -7.90
CA LEU A 20 -4.04 -13.46 -8.92
C LEU A 20 -4.02 -12.02 -9.44
N ILE A 21 -5.20 -11.48 -9.79
CA ILE A 21 -5.34 -10.10 -10.27
C ILE A 21 -4.83 -9.12 -9.20
N ILE A 22 -5.25 -9.31 -7.95
CA ILE A 22 -4.79 -8.48 -6.82
C ILE A 22 -3.26 -8.56 -6.68
N GLY A 23 -2.69 -9.77 -6.74
CA GLY A 23 -1.24 -9.97 -6.70
C GLY A 23 -0.51 -9.20 -7.79
N TYR A 24 -0.96 -9.32 -9.05
CA TYR A 24 -0.33 -8.61 -10.17
C TYR A 24 -0.43 -7.09 -10.01
N ILE A 25 -1.61 -6.56 -9.67
CA ILE A 25 -1.80 -5.11 -9.48
C ILE A 25 -0.86 -4.60 -8.38
N TYR A 26 -0.78 -5.29 -7.24
CA TYR A 26 0.11 -4.89 -6.13
C TYR A 26 1.59 -5.03 -6.49
N THR A 27 1.99 -6.02 -7.30
CA THR A 27 3.38 -6.12 -7.77
C THR A 27 3.75 -4.96 -8.69
N VAL A 28 2.89 -4.60 -9.65
CA VAL A 28 3.13 -3.46 -10.56
C VAL A 28 3.20 -2.16 -9.76
N TRP A 29 2.29 -1.98 -8.81
CA TRP A 29 2.25 -0.80 -7.95
C TRP A 29 3.50 -0.67 -7.07
N SER A 30 3.88 -1.74 -6.37
CA SER A 30 5.08 -1.73 -5.51
C SER A 30 6.37 -1.57 -6.32
N LEU A 31 6.43 -2.09 -7.55
CA LEU A 31 7.53 -1.80 -8.48
C LEU A 31 7.63 -0.32 -8.82
N LEU A 32 6.49 0.32 -9.11
CA LEU A 32 6.46 1.74 -9.44
C LEU A 32 6.85 2.62 -8.23
N GLU A 33 6.36 2.29 -7.03
CA GLU A 33 6.77 2.95 -5.79
C GLU A 33 8.26 2.74 -5.50
N LEU A 34 8.77 1.52 -5.61
CA LEU A 34 10.19 1.23 -5.40
C LEU A 34 11.07 1.98 -6.40
N LEU A 35 10.70 2.00 -7.68
CA LEU A 35 11.43 2.73 -8.72
C LEU A 35 11.39 4.24 -8.44
N GLY A 36 10.25 4.78 -8.03
CA GLY A 36 10.13 6.19 -7.65
C GLY A 36 11.00 6.56 -6.45
N TYR A 37 10.96 5.78 -5.37
CA TYR A 37 11.75 6.05 -4.17
C TYR A 37 13.25 5.85 -4.39
N THR A 38 13.65 4.82 -5.12
CA THR A 38 15.07 4.61 -5.47
C THR A 38 15.58 5.73 -6.36
N LEU A 39 14.81 6.15 -7.36
CA LEU A 39 15.13 7.29 -8.22
C LEU A 39 15.21 8.59 -7.42
N LEU A 40 14.30 8.81 -6.47
CA LEU A 40 14.37 9.94 -5.53
C LEU A 40 15.63 9.91 -4.68
N VAL A 41 16.00 8.77 -4.09
CA VAL A 41 17.24 8.64 -3.30
C VAL A 41 18.48 8.90 -4.17
N THR A 42 18.51 8.41 -5.41
CA THR A 42 19.65 8.56 -6.32
C THR A 42 19.74 9.95 -6.95
N LEU A 43 18.61 10.59 -7.28
CA LEU A 43 18.55 11.91 -7.92
C LEU A 43 18.42 13.08 -6.92
N ALA A 44 18.19 12.81 -5.63
CA ALA A 44 18.11 13.84 -4.60
C ALA A 44 19.38 14.66 -4.28
N PRO A 45 20.61 14.44 -4.81
CA PRO A 45 21.68 15.38 -4.52
C PRO A 45 21.60 16.70 -5.32
N LEU A 46 20.54 16.99 -6.10
CA LEU A 46 20.42 18.25 -6.87
C LEU A 46 19.57 19.34 -6.17
N GLY A 47 19.61 19.39 -4.84
CA GLY A 47 19.12 20.54 -4.09
C GLY A 47 20.07 21.73 -4.22
N ARG A 48 19.55 22.89 -4.63
CA ARG A 48 20.25 24.16 -4.94
C ARG A 48 21.22 24.69 -3.86
N ASN A 49 21.27 24.09 -2.67
CA ASN A 49 22.10 24.48 -1.51
C ASN A 49 23.01 23.38 -0.93
N GLY A 50 23.10 22.17 -1.52
CA GLY A 50 24.10 21.16 -1.12
C GLY A 50 23.96 20.54 0.29
N THR A 51 23.08 21.04 1.15
CA THR A 51 22.82 20.47 2.48
C THR A 51 21.62 19.52 2.44
N ILE A 52 21.88 18.21 2.47
CA ILE A 52 20.85 17.17 2.57
C ILE A 52 20.40 17.09 4.04
N SER A 53 19.14 17.40 4.32
CA SER A 53 18.55 17.12 5.64
C SER A 53 18.49 15.60 5.84
N GLY A 54 19.29 15.08 6.79
CA GLY A 54 19.39 13.64 7.06
C GLY A 54 18.05 12.96 7.33
N HIS A 55 17.08 13.69 7.87
CA HIS A 55 15.71 13.21 8.08
C HIS A 55 15.00 12.84 6.78
N LYS A 56 15.16 13.64 5.71
CA LYS A 56 14.55 13.35 4.40
C LYS A 56 15.17 12.12 3.74
N CYS A 57 16.49 11.99 3.83
CA CYS A 57 17.21 10.83 3.32
C CYS A 57 16.78 9.54 4.03
N SER A 58 16.71 9.58 5.37
CA SER A 58 16.24 8.44 6.17
C SER A 58 14.80 8.03 5.81
N LEU A 59 13.90 8.99 5.60
CA LEU A 59 12.52 8.72 5.17
C LEU A 59 12.44 8.04 3.80
N TYR A 60 13.22 8.50 2.81
CA TYR A 60 13.18 7.86 1.49
C TYR A 60 13.80 6.46 1.48
N ILE A 61 14.85 6.24 2.27
CA ILE A 61 15.46 4.91 2.43
C ILE A 61 14.46 3.95 3.10
N THR A 62 13.81 4.35 4.18
CA THR A 62 12.82 3.49 4.85
C THR A 62 11.62 3.22 3.94
N ALA A 63 11.16 4.21 3.17
CA ALA A 63 10.09 4.03 2.18
C ALA A 63 10.48 3.04 1.07
N ALA A 64 11.72 3.11 0.57
CA ALA A 64 12.23 2.15 -0.42
C ALA A 64 12.31 0.72 0.15
N VAL A 65 12.79 0.56 1.38
CA VAL A 65 12.86 -0.75 2.06
C VAL A 65 11.45 -1.33 2.24
N VAL A 66 10.50 -0.54 2.74
CA VAL A 66 9.10 -0.95 2.90
C VAL A 66 8.52 -1.39 1.56
N SER A 67 8.71 -0.61 0.50
CA SER A 67 8.23 -0.93 -0.86
C SER A 67 8.83 -2.25 -1.38
N GLY A 68 10.11 -2.50 -1.11
CA GLY A 68 10.78 -3.75 -1.47
C GLY A 68 10.22 -4.98 -0.73
N VAL A 69 9.95 -4.85 0.57
CA VAL A 69 9.27 -5.90 1.35
C VAL A 69 7.87 -6.14 0.81
N THR A 70 7.14 -5.07 0.46
CA THR A 70 5.81 -5.17 -0.15
C THR A 70 5.82 -5.91 -1.48
N LEU A 71 6.83 -5.66 -2.32
CA LEU A 71 7.02 -6.36 -3.57
C LEU A 71 7.27 -7.86 -3.34
N LEU A 72 8.18 -8.21 -2.41
CA LEU A 72 8.48 -9.61 -2.07
C LEU A 72 7.24 -10.35 -1.59
N CYS A 73 6.45 -9.76 -0.70
CA CYS A 73 5.20 -10.36 -0.26
C CYS A 73 4.17 -10.48 -1.39
N SER A 74 4.14 -9.54 -2.32
CA SER A 74 3.20 -9.58 -3.46
C SER A 74 3.57 -10.69 -4.45
N ILE A 75 4.87 -10.93 -4.67
CA ILE A 75 5.36 -12.09 -5.43
C ILE A 75 4.99 -13.39 -4.71
N LEU A 76 5.17 -13.45 -3.39
CA LEU A 76 4.75 -14.61 -2.58
C LEU A 76 3.25 -14.89 -2.73
N LEU A 77 2.41 -13.85 -2.81
CA LEU A 77 0.97 -14.00 -3.04
C LEU A 77 0.68 -14.65 -4.41
N ILE A 78 1.41 -14.26 -5.47
CA ILE A 78 1.26 -14.87 -6.80
C ILE A 78 1.67 -16.34 -6.78
N VAL A 79 2.81 -16.66 -6.14
CA VAL A 79 3.26 -18.06 -5.99
C VAL A 79 2.26 -18.88 -5.17
N ALA A 80 1.74 -18.31 -4.08
CA ALA A 80 0.69 -18.91 -3.25
C ALA A 80 -0.60 -19.16 -4.04
N ALA A 81 -0.95 -18.24 -4.93
CA ALA A 81 -2.07 -18.40 -5.83
C ALA A 81 -1.85 -19.62 -6.73
N HIS A 82 -0.77 -19.65 -7.51
CA HIS A 82 -0.45 -20.75 -8.43
C HIS A 82 -0.33 -22.11 -7.75
N LYS A 83 0.38 -22.20 -6.62
CA LYS A 83 0.61 -23.46 -5.91
C LYS A 83 -0.55 -23.91 -5.01
N LYS A 84 -1.64 -23.14 -4.95
CA LYS A 84 -2.78 -23.39 -4.05
C LYS A 84 -2.41 -23.53 -2.57
N LEU A 85 -1.33 -22.88 -2.15
CA LEU A 85 -0.86 -22.89 -0.76
C LEU A 85 -1.45 -21.69 -0.02
N ALA A 86 -2.51 -21.92 0.77
CA ALA A 86 -3.18 -20.86 1.50
C ALA A 86 -2.22 -20.17 2.51
N PHE A 87 -1.33 -20.94 3.16
CA PHE A 87 -0.38 -20.43 4.15
C PHE A 87 0.53 -19.29 3.63
N LEU A 88 0.93 -19.32 2.35
CA LEU A 88 1.79 -18.27 1.77
C LEU A 88 1.04 -16.95 1.50
N THR A 89 -0.28 -16.90 1.67
CA THR A 89 -1.05 -15.66 1.54
C THR A 89 -1.06 -14.83 2.83
N LEU A 90 -0.79 -15.48 3.98
CA LEU A 90 -0.79 -14.82 5.30
C LEU A 90 0.23 -13.68 5.42
N PRO A 91 1.52 -13.85 5.04
CA PRO A 91 2.51 -12.78 5.16
C PRO A 91 2.10 -11.52 4.39
N TRP A 92 1.51 -11.69 3.21
CA TRP A 92 1.01 -10.57 2.41
C TRP A 92 -0.17 -9.87 3.08
N THR A 93 -1.16 -10.62 3.59
CA THR A 93 -2.32 -10.02 4.29
C THR A 93 -1.92 -9.25 5.55
N ILE A 94 -0.99 -9.78 6.34
CA ILE A 94 -0.51 -9.14 7.58
C ILE A 94 0.21 -7.84 7.24
N MET A 95 1.16 -7.88 6.31
CA MET A 95 1.95 -6.71 5.94
C MET A 95 1.09 -5.63 5.27
N THR A 96 0.18 -6.01 4.36
CA THR A 96 -0.78 -5.08 3.75
C THR A 96 -1.74 -4.50 4.79
N GLY A 97 -2.17 -5.29 5.78
CA GLY A 97 -2.99 -4.82 6.89
C GLY A 97 -2.29 -3.78 7.76
N ILE A 98 -1.02 -4.02 8.13
CA ILE A 98 -0.22 -3.05 8.90
C ILE A 98 -0.05 -1.74 8.12
N LEU A 99 0.31 -1.81 6.84
CA LEU A 99 0.45 -0.63 5.99
C LEU A 99 -0.86 0.14 5.86
N THR A 100 -1.97 -0.56 5.67
CA THR A 100 -3.29 0.07 5.56
C THR A 100 -3.67 0.79 6.85
N ALA A 101 -3.37 0.19 8.02
CA ALA A 101 -3.60 0.83 9.32
C ALA A 101 -2.76 2.10 9.49
N LEU A 102 -1.48 2.08 9.11
CA LEU A 102 -0.61 3.25 9.16
C LEU A 102 -1.08 4.37 8.22
N VAL A 103 -1.50 4.03 6.99
CA VAL A 103 -2.05 5.01 6.06
C VAL A 103 -3.33 5.62 6.63
N PHE A 104 -4.17 4.82 7.28
CA PHE A 104 -5.39 5.30 7.91
C PHE A 104 -5.10 6.29 9.05
N THR A 105 -4.14 6.00 9.93
CA THR A 105 -3.77 6.91 11.03
C THR A 105 -3.16 8.20 10.51
N ILE A 106 -2.33 8.15 9.47
CA ILE A 106 -1.77 9.34 8.81
C ILE A 106 -2.90 10.17 8.18
N CYS A 107 -3.86 9.55 7.48
CA CYS A 107 -5.00 10.26 6.90
C CYS A 107 -5.85 10.94 7.97
N LEU A 108 -6.17 10.27 9.08
CA LEU A 108 -6.91 10.86 10.20
C LEU A 108 -6.16 12.04 10.84
N THR A 109 -4.84 11.91 10.97
CA THR A 109 -3.99 13.00 11.46
C THR A 109 -4.02 14.18 10.48
N GLY A 110 -3.91 13.92 9.18
CA GLY A 110 -4.02 14.94 8.13
C GLY A 110 -5.37 15.65 8.14
N ILE A 111 -6.49 14.92 8.29
CA ILE A 111 -7.83 15.51 8.41
C ILE A 111 -7.89 16.43 9.63
N SER A 112 -7.32 16.01 10.77
CA SER A 112 -7.32 16.80 12.00
C SER A 112 -6.53 18.10 11.84
N LEU A 113 -5.40 18.06 11.11
CA LEU A 113 -4.60 19.24 10.81
C LEU A 113 -5.33 20.19 9.85
N ILE A 114 -5.95 19.66 8.79
CA ILE A 114 -6.75 20.48 7.86
C ILE A 114 -7.92 21.14 8.57
N LEU A 115 -8.61 20.44 9.48
CA LEU A 115 -9.73 21.01 10.23
C LEU A 115 -9.31 22.17 11.16
N GLN A 116 -8.02 22.22 11.53
CA GLN A 116 -7.43 23.25 12.36
C GLN A 116 -6.85 24.41 11.54
N ASP A 117 -6.63 24.21 10.23
CA ASP A 117 -5.98 25.18 9.36
C ASP A 117 -7.01 25.95 8.50
N THR A 118 -6.73 27.23 8.23
CA THR A 118 -7.58 28.14 7.43
C THR A 118 -6.84 28.67 6.19
N GLY A 119 -5.81 27.95 5.74
CA GLY A 119 -4.94 28.34 4.63
C GLY A 119 -5.43 27.97 3.22
N GLU A 120 -4.83 28.59 2.19
CA GLU A 120 -5.18 28.46 0.77
C GLU A 120 -4.82 27.11 0.10
N MET A 121 -4.00 26.26 0.75
CA MET A 121 -3.58 24.94 0.21
C MET A 121 -4.60 23.81 0.47
N LEU A 122 -5.72 24.12 1.11
CA LEU A 122 -6.69 23.15 1.65
C LEU A 122 -7.26 22.18 0.61
N GLU A 123 -7.45 22.65 -0.63
CA GLU A 123 -8.03 21.84 -1.70
C GLU A 123 -7.12 20.69 -2.13
N VAL A 124 -5.82 20.95 -2.30
CA VAL A 124 -4.86 19.94 -2.75
C VAL A 124 -4.63 18.89 -1.66
N GLU A 125 -4.51 19.33 -0.40
CA GLU A 125 -4.33 18.43 0.75
C GLU A 125 -5.55 17.53 0.95
N THR A 126 -6.76 18.08 0.79
CA THR A 126 -8.01 17.31 0.87
C THR A 126 -8.07 16.23 -0.21
N ILE A 127 -7.72 16.56 -1.47
CA ILE A 127 -7.71 15.58 -2.56
C ILE A 127 -6.71 14.46 -2.26
N VAL A 128 -5.51 14.79 -1.79
CA VAL A 128 -4.48 13.79 -1.44
C VAL A 128 -4.99 12.84 -0.35
N ILE A 129 -5.62 13.37 0.70
CA ILE A 129 -6.20 12.56 1.77
C ILE A 129 -7.31 11.64 1.24
N VAL A 130 -8.23 12.16 0.44
CA VAL A 130 -9.34 11.36 -0.12
C VAL A 130 -8.81 10.21 -0.98
N VAL A 131 -7.78 10.46 -1.79
CA VAL A 131 -7.13 9.41 -2.61
C VAL A 131 -6.50 8.33 -1.72
N HIS A 132 -5.79 8.73 -0.66
CA HIS A 132 -5.13 7.78 0.25
C HIS A 132 -6.14 6.99 1.09
N LEU A 133 -7.24 7.63 1.50
CA LEU A 133 -8.34 6.98 2.22
C LEU A 133 -9.05 5.96 1.33
N THR A 134 -9.34 6.33 0.08
CA THR A 134 -9.95 5.42 -0.90
C THR A 134 -9.04 4.22 -1.15
N ARG A 135 -7.72 4.45 -1.30
CA ARG A 135 -6.72 3.37 -1.40
C ARG A 135 -6.73 2.45 -0.18
N ALA A 136 -6.85 3.00 1.02
CA ALA A 136 -6.94 2.21 2.24
C ALA A 136 -8.20 1.33 2.25
N CYS A 137 -9.36 1.87 1.88
CA CYS A 137 -10.59 1.10 1.77
C CYS A 137 -10.50 -0.04 0.73
N ILE A 138 -9.92 0.22 -0.44
CA ILE A 138 -9.67 -0.82 -1.47
C ILE A 138 -8.74 -1.90 -0.90
N SER A 139 -7.71 -1.50 -0.15
CA SER A 139 -6.76 -2.44 0.45
C SER A 139 -7.44 -3.35 1.47
N VAL A 140 -8.37 -2.83 2.29
CA VAL A 140 -9.18 -3.64 3.21
C VAL A 140 -10.00 -4.68 2.45
N TYR A 141 -10.66 -4.29 1.35
CA TYR A 141 -11.40 -5.22 0.51
C TYR A 141 -10.50 -6.33 -0.05
N CYS A 142 -9.33 -5.97 -0.57
CA CYS A 142 -8.34 -6.94 -1.07
C CYS A 142 -7.90 -7.93 0.01
N ILE A 143 -7.67 -7.46 1.26
CA ILE A 143 -7.33 -8.32 2.40
C ILE A 143 -8.46 -9.32 2.67
N VAL A 144 -9.72 -8.87 2.70
CA VAL A 144 -10.88 -9.74 2.94
C VAL A 144 -11.01 -10.80 1.85
N VAL A 145 -10.84 -10.42 0.57
CA VAL A 145 -10.90 -11.37 -0.56
C VAL A 145 -9.79 -12.42 -0.48
N VAL A 146 -8.56 -12.01 -0.17
CA VAL A 146 -7.43 -12.94 -0.05
C VAL A 146 -7.59 -13.85 1.17
N HIS A 147 -8.04 -13.30 2.30
CA HIS A 147 -8.26 -14.08 3.52
C HIS A 147 -9.42 -15.08 3.37
N SER A 148 -10.49 -14.72 2.63
CA SER A 148 -11.62 -15.61 2.33
C SER A 148 -11.26 -16.86 1.51
N ARG A 149 -10.00 -16.99 1.07
CA ARG A 149 -9.50 -18.17 0.35
C ARG A 149 -9.14 -19.34 1.28
N HIS A 150 -8.91 -19.04 2.56
CA HIS A 150 -8.67 -20.04 3.60
C HIS A 150 -9.97 -20.74 3.99
#